data_AF-A0A9Q0E6F0-F1
#
_entry.id   AF-A0A9Q0E6F0-F1
#
_cell.length_a   1.000
_cell.length_b   1.000
_cell.length_c   1.000
_cell.angle_alpha   90.00
_cell.angle_beta   90.00
_cell.angle_gamma   90.00
#
_symmetry.space_group_name_H-M   'P 1'
#
loop_
_entity.id
_entity.type
_entity.pdbx_description
1 polymer ?
#
loop_
_entity_poly.entity_id
_entity_poly.type
_entity_poly.pdbx_seq_one_letter_code
_entity_poly.pdbx_strand_id
1 'polypeptide(L)'
;MSGRGKGGKGLGKGGAKRHRKVLRDNIQGITKPAIRRLARRGGVKRISGLIYEETRGVLKVFLENVIRDAVTYTEHAKRKRKLCTL
;
A
#
# COMPACT_ATOMS: atom_id res chain seq x y z
N MET A 1 -6.77 -42.98 -12.28
CA MET A 1 -5.77 -41.88 -12.26
C MET A 1 -5.44 -41.54 -10.82
N SER A 2 -4.29 -42.00 -10.34
CA SER A 2 -3.72 -41.74 -9.02
C SER A 2 -3.03 -40.36 -9.00
N GLY A 3 -3.24 -39.56 -7.94
CA GLY A 3 -2.56 -38.27 -7.81
C GLY A 3 -2.86 -37.50 -6.53
N ARG A 4 -2.62 -38.14 -5.39
CA ARG A 4 -2.72 -37.60 -4.02
C ARG A 4 -1.90 -36.30 -3.88
N GLY A 5 -2.57 -35.22 -3.46
CA GLY A 5 -2.00 -33.88 -3.33
C GLY A 5 -0.79 -33.83 -2.39
N LYS A 6 0.26 -33.11 -2.79
CA LYS A 6 1.45 -32.88 -1.97
C LYS A 6 1.10 -31.98 -0.79
N GLY A 7 1.12 -32.56 0.41
CA GLY A 7 1.14 -31.84 1.68
C GLY A 7 2.32 -30.88 1.74
N GLY A 8 2.02 -29.59 1.81
CA GLY A 8 2.99 -28.52 1.98
C GLY A 8 3.22 -28.23 3.46
N LYS A 9 4.26 -28.87 4.00
CA LYS A 9 5.14 -28.48 5.12
C LYS A 9 4.61 -27.35 6.03
N GLY A 10 4.25 -27.73 7.25
CA GLY A 10 3.94 -26.80 8.34
C GLY A 10 5.06 -25.78 8.54
N LEU A 11 4.70 -24.51 8.44
CA LEU A 11 5.57 -23.40 8.84
C LEU A 11 5.34 -23.17 10.34
N GLY A 12 6.27 -23.68 11.14
CA GLY A 12 6.37 -23.37 12.57
C GLY A 12 6.34 -21.86 12.80
N LYS A 13 5.74 -21.45 13.91
CA LYS A 13 5.62 -20.07 14.38
C LYS A 13 7.01 -19.44 14.59
N GLY A 14 7.64 -18.98 13.53
CA GLY A 14 8.73 -18.03 13.57
C GLY A 14 8.13 -16.63 13.48
N GLY A 15 8.02 -15.94 14.61
CA GLY A 15 7.60 -14.54 14.63
C GLY A 15 8.43 -13.74 13.64
N ALA A 16 7.77 -13.18 12.62
CA ALA A 16 8.41 -12.34 11.64
C ALA A 16 9.09 -11.18 12.38
N LYS A 17 10.43 -11.18 12.41
CA LYS A 17 11.21 -10.04 12.93
C LYS A 17 10.72 -8.81 12.18
N ARG A 18 10.07 -7.89 12.90
CA ARG A 18 9.67 -6.60 12.36
C ARG A 18 10.95 -5.82 12.09
N HIS A 19 11.47 -5.95 10.88
CA HIS A 19 12.44 -4.99 10.38
C HIS A 19 11.76 -3.63 10.37
N ARG A 20 12.25 -2.72 11.21
CA ARG A 20 11.88 -1.30 11.15
C ARG A 20 12.15 -0.85 9.71
N LYS A 21 11.10 -0.53 8.96
CA LYS A 21 11.24 -0.05 7.58
C LYS A 21 12.08 1.22 7.62
N VAL A 22 13.23 1.19 6.96
CA VAL A 22 14.03 2.39 6.68
C VAL A 22 13.19 3.28 5.76
N LEU A 23 13.07 4.56 6.11
CA LEU A 23 12.38 5.54 5.26
C LEU A 23 13.18 5.69 3.97
N ARG A 24 12.59 5.24 2.87
CA ARG A 24 13.08 5.40 1.49
C ARG A 24 11.92 5.93 0.65
N ASP A 25 12.21 6.44 -0.53
CA ASP A 25 11.17 6.79 -1.50
C ASP A 25 10.40 5.53 -1.92
N ASN A 26 9.26 5.32 -1.26
CA ASN A 26 8.40 4.16 -1.46
C ASN A 26 7.44 4.33 -2.64
N ILE A 27 7.59 5.40 -3.42
CA ILE A 27 6.69 5.75 -4.51
C ILE A 27 6.67 4.67 -5.60
N GLN A 28 7.83 4.05 -5.86
CA GLN A 28 7.95 2.91 -6.78
C GLN A 28 7.40 1.60 -6.20
N GLY A 29 7.17 1.55 -4.88
CA GLY A 29 6.44 0.46 -4.21
C GLY A 29 4.98 0.38 -4.65
N ILE A 30 4.44 1.45 -5.25
CA ILE A 30 3.17 1.41 -5.98
C ILE A 30 3.44 0.87 -7.38
N THR A 31 3.29 -0.44 -7.50
CA THR A 31 3.66 -1.18 -8.70
C THR A 31 2.65 -1.00 -9.83
N LYS A 32 3.11 -1.09 -11.08
CA LYS A 32 2.23 -1.07 -12.28
C LYS A 32 1.02 -2.00 -12.21
N PRO A 33 1.10 -3.26 -11.71
CA PRO A 33 -0.09 -4.09 -11.53
C PRO A 33 -1.08 -3.57 -10.48
N ALA A 34 -0.62 -2.88 -9.43
CA ALA A 34 -1.53 -2.25 -8.46
C ALA A 34 -2.34 -1.12 -9.09
N ILE A 35 -1.67 -0.25 -9.87
CA ILE A 35 -2.33 0.83 -10.64
C ILE A 35 -3.31 0.23 -11.64
N ARG A 36 -2.93 -0.86 -12.33
CA ARG A 36 -3.83 -1.56 -13.23
C ARG A 36 -5.07 -2.09 -12.51
N ARG A 37 -4.94 -2.69 -11.33
CA ARG A 37 -6.10 -3.16 -10.55
C ARG A 37 -7.04 -2.02 -10.16
N LEU A 38 -6.50 -0.87 -9.75
CA LEU A 38 -7.30 0.33 -9.44
C LEU A 38 -8.03 0.85 -10.67
N ALA A 39 -7.33 1.02 -11.79
CA ALA A 39 -7.91 1.49 -13.04
C ALA A 39 -9.00 0.54 -13.57
N ARG A 40 -8.80 -0.79 -13.45
CA ARG A 40 -9.82 -1.78 -13.80
C ARG A 40 -11.05 -1.69 -12.91
N ARG A 41 -10.88 -1.49 -11.59
CA ARG A 41 -11.99 -1.24 -10.67
C ARG A 41 -12.76 0.04 -11.04
N GLY A 42 -12.05 1.07 -11.52
CA GLY A 42 -12.65 2.29 -12.03
C GLY A 42 -13.21 2.20 -13.46
N GLY A 43 -13.31 1.01 -14.07
CA GLY A 43 -13.89 0.83 -15.40
C GLY A 43 -12.99 1.23 -16.58
N VAL A 44 -11.70 1.49 -16.33
CA VAL A 44 -10.77 1.92 -17.39
C VAL A 44 -10.41 0.74 -18.30
N LYS A 45 -10.74 0.85 -19.60
CA LYS A 45 -10.55 -0.22 -20.60
C LYS A 45 -9.15 -0.25 -21.22
N ARG A 46 -8.53 0.90 -21.48
CA ARG A 46 -7.15 1.03 -22.00
C ARG A 46 -6.39 2.06 -21.16
N ILE A 47 -5.10 1.82 -20.92
CA ILE A 47 -4.26 2.67 -20.06
C ILE A 47 -2.99 2.99 -20.85
N SER A 48 -2.65 4.28 -20.94
CA SER A 48 -1.39 4.74 -21.54
C SER A 48 -0.20 4.54 -20.58
N GLY A 49 1.01 4.43 -21.12
CA GLY A 49 2.24 4.24 -20.35
C GLY A 49 2.57 5.40 -19.40
N LEU A 50 2.17 6.63 -19.75
CA LEU A 50 2.44 7.83 -18.96
C LEU A 50 1.63 7.88 -17.64
N ILE A 51 0.48 7.21 -17.63
CA ILE A 51 -0.44 7.18 -16.48
C ILE A 51 0.21 6.56 -15.24
N TYR A 52 1.19 5.66 -15.39
CA TYR A 52 1.82 5.02 -14.23
C TYR A 52 2.60 6.01 -13.36
N GLU A 53 3.33 6.96 -13.95
CA GLU A 53 4.06 7.96 -13.17
C GLU A 53 3.11 9.07 -12.70
N GLU A 54 2.16 9.47 -13.53
CA GLU A 54 1.18 10.50 -13.18
C GLU A 54 0.29 10.07 -12.00
N THR A 55 -0.16 8.81 -11.99
CA THR A 55 -0.96 8.26 -10.87
C THR A 55 -0.17 8.23 -9.57
N ARG A 56 1.15 7.98 -9.64
CA ARG A 56 2.02 8.02 -8.46
C ARG A 56 2.14 9.44 -7.93
N GLY A 57 2.33 10.43 -8.81
CA GLY A 57 2.37 11.84 -8.43
C GLY A 57 1.10 12.30 -7.73
N VAL A 58 -0.07 12.02 -8.34
CA VAL A 58 -1.39 12.36 -7.76
C VAL A 58 -1.58 11.70 -6.39
N LEU A 59 -1.22 10.42 -6.27
CA LEU A 59 -1.39 9.69 -5.02
C LEU A 59 -0.48 10.21 -3.90
N LYS A 60 0.72 10.68 -4.24
CA LYS A 60 1.62 11.32 -3.26
C LYS A 60 1.00 12.60 -2.71
N VAL A 61 0.54 13.50 -3.59
CA VAL A 61 -0.09 14.78 -3.18
C VAL A 61 -1.34 14.54 -2.35
N PHE A 62 -2.19 13.61 -2.76
CA PHE A 62 -3.41 13.26 -2.02
C PHE A 62 -3.09 12.78 -0.60
N LEU A 63 -2.14 11.84 -0.46
CA LEU A 63 -1.75 11.33 0.86
C LEU A 63 -1.09 12.40 1.73
N GLU A 64 -0.28 13.27 1.16
CA GLU A 64 0.32 14.37 1.91
C GLU A 64 -0.75 15.31 2.48
N ASN A 65 -1.75 15.70 1.68
CA ASN A 65 -2.82 16.57 2.16
C ASN A 65 -3.63 15.91 3.29
N VAL A 66 -4.09 14.67 3.10
CA VAL A 66 -4.86 13.95 4.12
C VAL A 66 -4.06 13.72 5.40
N ILE A 67 -2.77 13.41 5.28
CA ILE A 67 -1.91 13.18 6.45
C ILE A 67 -1.62 14.49 7.18
N ARG A 68 -1.41 15.62 6.46
CA ARG A 68 -1.21 16.93 7.09
C ARG A 68 -2.42 17.28 7.98
N ASP A 69 -3.63 17.15 7.43
CA ASP A 69 -4.86 17.42 8.19
C ASP A 69 -4.98 16.47 9.40
N ALA A 70 -4.78 15.17 9.18
CA ALA A 70 -4.86 14.18 10.26
C ALA A 70 -3.82 14.44 11.37
N VAL A 71 -2.60 14.87 11.02
CA VAL A 71 -1.56 15.24 11.99
C VAL A 71 -2.01 16.47 12.78
N THR A 72 -2.48 17.52 12.12
CA THR A 72 -2.98 18.74 12.78
C THR A 72 -4.08 18.44 13.80
N TYR A 73 -5.06 17.59 13.44
CA TYR A 73 -6.11 17.19 14.38
C TYR A 73 -5.58 16.35 15.55
N THR A 74 -4.60 15.47 15.31
CA THR A 74 -4.02 14.64 16.38
C THR A 74 -3.12 15.40 17.33
N GLU A 75 -2.39 16.40 16.83
CA GLU A 75 -1.55 17.30 17.62
C GLU A 75 -2.42 18.21 18.51
N HIS A 76 -3.49 18.76 17.95
CA HIS A 76 -4.46 19.55 18.72
C HIS A 76 -5.10 18.74 19.85
N ALA A 77 -5.39 17.45 19.61
CA ALA A 77 -5.95 16.54 20.61
C ALA A 77 -4.91 15.92 21.59
N LYS A 78 -3.62 16.31 21.51
CA LYS A 78 -2.51 15.79 22.32
C LYS A 78 -2.41 14.25 22.36
N ARG A 79 -2.87 13.54 21.32
CA ARG A 79 -2.83 12.06 21.28
C ARG A 79 -1.60 11.57 20.53
N LYS A 80 -0.80 10.71 21.18
CA LYS A 80 0.40 10.08 20.57
C LYS A 80 0.09 9.06 19.45
N ARG A 81 -1.18 8.70 19.24
CA ARG A 81 -1.61 7.69 18.26
C ARG A 81 -2.46 8.35 17.18
N LYS A 82 -2.06 8.19 15.90
CA LYS A 82 -2.84 8.65 14.75
C LYS A 82 -4.27 8.12 14.84
N LEU A 83 -5.27 9.00 14.77
CA LEU A 83 -6.68 8.67 14.87
C LEU A 83 -7.20 8.10 13.56
N CYS A 84 -6.82 6.87 13.23
CA CYS A 84 -7.54 5.91 12.38
C CYS A 84 -6.61 4.70 12.23
N THR A 85 -7.00 3.55 12.75
CA THR A 85 -6.37 2.26 12.40
C THR A 85 -6.76 1.93 10.95
N LEU A 86 -5.90 2.32 10.01
CA LEU A 86 -5.79 1.75 8.66
C LEU A 86 -4.62 0.76 8.62
#